data_AF-A0A7Y8HCD9-F1
#
_entry.id   AF-A0A7Y8HCD9-F1
#
_cell.length_a   1.000
_cell.length_b   1.000
_cell.length_c   1.000
_cell.angle_alpha   90.00
_cell.angle_beta   90.00
_cell.angle_gamma   90.00
#
_symmetry.space_group_name_H-M   'P 1'
#
loop_
_entity.id
_entity.type
_entity.pdbx_description
1 polymer ?
#
loop_
_entity_poly.entity_id
_entity_poly.type
_entity_poly.pdbx_seq_one_letter_code
_entity_poly.pdbx_strand_id
1 'polypeptide(L)' 'MNGQLKNPEPYNSKNQKHEKIARLLEVFRLLTEEKFTGYIKVNFSQGGIGRIEKFEEIMK' A
#
# COMPACT_ATOMS: atom_id res chain seq x y z
N MET A 1 -33.24 19.06 12.36
CA MET A 1 -32.25 17.97 12.22
C MET A 1 -32.90 16.88 11.39
N ASN A 2 -32.21 16.35 10.37
CA ASN A 2 -32.34 14.99 9.83
C ASN A 2 -31.41 14.86 8.61
N GLY A 3 -30.10 14.80 8.88
CA GLY A 3 -29.13 14.33 7.90
C GLY A 3 -29.13 12.81 7.94
N GLN A 4 -29.93 12.17 7.08
CA GLN A 4 -29.76 10.74 6.84
C GLN A 4 -28.36 10.56 6.23
N LEU A 5 -27.48 9.90 6.98
CA LEU A 5 -26.24 9.36 6.46
C LEU A 5 -26.62 8.40 5.34
N LYS A 6 -26.32 8.75 4.10
CA LYS A 6 -26.50 7.85 2.95
C LYS A 6 -25.73 6.57 3.26
N ASN A 7 -26.43 5.43 3.19
CA ASN A 7 -25.79 4.13 3.30
C ASN A 7 -24.64 4.07 2.27
N PRO A 8 -23.43 3.65 2.64
CA PRO A 8 -22.34 3.53 1.68
C PRO A 8 -22.77 2.57 0.57
N GLU A 9 -22.65 3.04 -0.67
CA GLU A 9 -22.92 2.27 -1.89
C GLU A 9 -22.25 0.89 -1.81
N PRO A 10 -22.89 -0.18 -2.34
CA PRO A 10 -22.36 -1.53 -2.27
C PRO A 10 -20.96 -1.61 -2.88
N TYR A 11 -20.07 -2.24 -2.10
CA TYR A 11 -18.63 -2.30 -2.30
C TYR A 11 -18.23 -2.87 -3.68
N ASN A 12 -17.81 -2.00 -4.61
CA ASN A 12 -17.43 -2.39 -5.97
C ASN A 12 -16.00 -2.96 -6.01
N SER A 13 -15.87 -4.27 -6.22
CA SER A 13 -14.60 -5.01 -6.23
C SER A 13 -13.62 -4.61 -7.34
N LYS A 14 -14.09 -4.05 -8.45
CA LYS A 14 -13.20 -3.54 -9.52
C LYS A 14 -12.42 -2.29 -9.10
N ASN A 15 -12.99 -1.46 -8.21
CA ASN A 15 -12.32 -0.26 -7.72
C ASN A 15 -11.18 -0.61 -6.74
N GLN A 16 -11.27 -1.73 -6.03
CA GLN A 16 -10.26 -2.15 -5.06
C GLN A 16 -8.92 -2.49 -5.71
N LYS A 17 -8.93 -3.12 -6.90
CA LYS A 17 -7.67 -3.46 -7.59
C LYS A 17 -6.94 -2.20 -8.02
N HIS A 18 -7.67 -1.21 -8.54
CA HIS A 18 -7.09 0.09 -8.88
C HIS A 18 -6.61 0.85 -7.66
N GLU A 19 -7.34 0.82 -6.55
CA GLU A 19 -6.93 1.45 -5.29
C GLU A 19 -5.64 0.83 -4.74
N LYS A 20 -5.50 -0.51 -4.77
CA LYS A 20 -4.27 -1.20 -4.34
C LYS A 20 -3.07 -0.82 -5.21
N ILE A 21 -3.26 -0.73 -6.52
CA ILE A 21 -2.20 -0.30 -7.46
C ILE A 21 -1.82 1.15 -7.21
N ALA A 22 -2.80 2.05 -7.03
CA ALA A 22 -2.55 3.46 -6.73
C ALA A 22 -1.74 3.63 -5.43
N ARG A 23 -2.11 2.91 -4.37
CA ARG A 23 -1.34 2.91 -3.11
C ARG A 23 0.08 2.37 -3.29
N LEU A 24 0.27 1.33 -4.11
CA LEU A 24 1.60 0.79 -4.40
C LEU A 24 2.48 1.81 -5.14
N LEU A 25 1.92 2.51 -6.13
CA LEU A 25 2.62 3.57 -6.86
C LEU A 25 3.02 4.72 -5.94
N GLU A 26 2.14 5.12 -5.02
CA GLU A 26 2.44 6.16 -4.03
C GLU A 26 3.60 5.74 -3.12
N VAL A 27 3.63 4.48 -2.67
CA VAL A 27 4.76 3.96 -1.88
C VAL A 27 6.06 4.02 -2.66
N PHE A 28 6.08 3.62 -3.94
CA PHE A 28 7.29 3.71 -4.76
C PHE A 28 7.74 5.15 -4.99
N ARG A 29 6.80 6.08 -5.18
CA ARG A 29 7.08 7.51 -5.28
C ARG A 29 7.75 8.02 -4.01
N LEU A 30 7.19 7.74 -2.83
CA LEU A 30 7.77 8.14 -1.54
C LEU A 30 9.17 7.55 -1.33
N LEU A 31 9.38 6.27 -1.61
CA LEU A 31 10.70 5.64 -1.51
C LEU A 31 11.73 6.30 -2.45
N THR A 32 11.30 6.73 -3.64
CA THR A 32 12.17 7.42 -4.60
C THR A 32 12.50 8.84 -4.13
N GLU A 33 11.50 9.58 -3.64
CA GLU A 33 11.67 10.97 -3.16
C GLU A 33 12.51 11.06 -1.89
N GLU A 34 12.33 10.12 -0.96
CA GLU A 34 13.11 10.02 0.29
C GLU A 34 14.52 9.45 0.06
N LYS A 35 14.92 9.21 -1.20
CA LYS A 35 16.21 8.62 -1.57
C LYS A 35 16.49 7.33 -0.80
N PHE A 36 15.48 6.46 -0.71
CA PHE A 36 15.63 5.17 -0.06
C PHE A 36 16.80 4.40 -0.67
N THR A 37 17.76 4.06 0.18
CA THR A 37 18.94 3.26 -0.14
C THR A 37 18.83 1.97 0.66
N GLY A 38 18.70 0.83 -0.02
CA GLY A 38 18.53 -0.47 0.62
C GLY A 38 17.55 -1.36 -0.14
N TYR A 39 16.84 -2.24 0.58
CA TYR A 39 15.89 -3.17 -0.04
C TYR A 39 14.68 -3.47 0.85
N ILE A 40 13.57 -3.85 0.20
CA ILE A 40 12.36 -4.35 0.86
C ILE A 40 12.29 -5.85 0.63
N LYS A 41 12.20 -6.63 1.71
CA LYS A 41 12.02 -8.08 1.66
C LYS A 41 10.55 -8.42 1.89
N VAL A 42 9.96 -9.13 0.93
CA VAL A 42 8.58 -9.64 1.04
C VAL A 42 8.65 -11.15 1.23
N ASN A 43 8.16 -11.62 2.37
CA ASN A 43 8.05 -13.04 2.70
C ASN A 43 6.61 -13.49 2.42
N PHE A 44 6.47 -14.55 1.63
CA PHE A 44 5.19 -15.16 1.32
C PHE A 44 4.96 -16.38 2.23
N SER A 45 3.72 -16.60 2.65
CA SER A 45 3.30 -17.79 3.39
C SER A 45 1.91 -18.21 2.95
N GLN A 46 1.72 -19.51 2.67
CA GLN A 46 0.44 -20.10 2.24
C GLN A 46 -0.24 -19.33 1.07
N GLY A 47 0.55 -18.88 0.08
CA GLY A 47 0.03 -18.16 -1.08
C GLY A 47 -0.34 -16.69 -0.83
N GLY A 48 -0.14 -16.17 0.38
CA GLY A 48 -0.32 -14.76 0.73
C GLY A 48 0.98 -14.06 1.12
N ILE A 49 0.95 -12.74 1.25
CA ILE A 49 2.04 -11.97 1.85
C ILE A 49 1.97 -12.18 3.36
N GLY A 50 3.01 -12.75 3.95
CA GLY A 50 3.09 -12.99 5.39
C GLY A 50 3.83 -11.88 6.14
N ARG A 51 4.99 -11.44 5.63
CA ARG A 51 5.81 -10.40 6.28
C ARG A 51 6.47 -9.49 5.27
N ILE A 52 6.51 -8.20 5.56
CA ILE A 52 7.26 -7.19 4.80
C ILE A 52 8.31 -6.59 5.74
N GLU A 53 9.56 -6.55 5.31
CA GLU A 53 10.69 -6.00 6.08
C GLU A 53 11.40 -4.94 5.23
N LYS A 54 11.71 -3.78 5.80
CA LYS A 54 12.46 -2.68 5.16
C LYS A 54 13.87 -2.66 5.74
N PHE A 55 14.89 -2.72 4.89
CA PHE A 55 16.29 -2.62 5.27
C PHE A 55 16.88 -1.38 4.59
N GLU A 56 17.31 -0.42 5.39
CA GLU A 56 17.93 0.82 4.91
C GLU A 56 19.44 0.78 5.15
N GLU A 57 20.18 1.23 4.14
CA GLU A 57 21.60 1.52 4.21
C GLU A 57 21.78 3.03 4.39
N ILE A 58 22.25 3.46 5.56
CA ILE A 58 22.54 4.87 5.81
C ILE A 58 23.92 5.19 5.21
N MET A 59 23.96 5.92 4.11
CA MET A 59 25.20 6.51 3.60
C MET A 59 25.50 7.79 4.39
N LYS A 60 26.62 7.80 5.12
CA LYS A 60 27.13 8.95 5.88
C LYS A 60 27.88 9.93 4.99
#